data_AF-A0A3D3L2G8-F1
#
_entry.id   AF-A0A3D3L2G8-F1
#
_cell.length_a   1.000
_cell.length_b   1.000
_cell.length_c   1.000
_cell.angle_alpha   90.00
_cell.angle_beta   90.00
_cell.angle_gamma   90.00
#
_symmetry.space_group_name_H-M   'P 1'
#
loop_
_entity.id
_entity.type
_entity.pdbx_description
1 polymer ?
#
loop_
_entity_poly.entity_id
_entity_poly.type
_entity_poly.pdbx_seq_one_letter_code
_entity_poly.pdbx_strand_id
1 'polypeptide(L)' 'FPLSGKGQNIKAEGIFQKLDFTYEQAMSRKIHFAEEKGITLHPDSVHITPEDLTSYRVYVSGAVIE' A
#
# COMPACT_ATOMS: atom_id res chain seq x y z
N PHE A 1 10.14 1.27 -9.64
CA PHE A 1 10.65 2.62 -9.95
C PHE A 1 12.17 2.62 -9.88
N PRO A 2 12.87 3.32 -10.79
CA PRO A 2 14.32 3.43 -10.72
C PRO A 2 14.75 4.15 -9.43
N LEU A 3 15.89 3.77 -8.86
CA LEU A 3 16.40 4.38 -7.62
C LEU A 3 16.65 5.89 -7.76
N SER A 4 16.94 6.36 -8.97
CA SER A 4 17.10 7.78 -9.28
C SER A 4 15.86 8.63 -9.02
N GLY A 5 14.65 8.03 -9.04
CA GLY A 5 13.41 8.75 -8.75
C GLY A 5 13.07 8.85 -7.26
N LYS A 6 13.88 8.27 -6.36
CA LYS A 6 13.58 8.27 -4.93
C LYS A 6 13.65 9.70 -4.38
N GLY A 7 12.54 10.18 -3.82
CA GLY A 7 12.43 11.52 -3.22
C GLY A 7 12.17 12.65 -4.23
N GLN A 8 12.02 12.34 -5.52
CA GLN A 8 11.66 13.32 -6.55
C GLN A 8 10.16 13.30 -6.82
N ASN A 9 9.63 14.44 -7.26
CA ASN A 9 8.27 14.52 -7.75
C ASN A 9 8.19 13.75 -9.08
N ILE A 10 7.06 13.10 -9.30
CA ILE A 10 6.78 12.41 -10.55
C ILE A 10 5.43 12.84 -11.09
N LYS A 11 5.33 12.85 -12.42
CA LYS A 11 4.06 12.92 -13.15
C LYS A 11 3.76 11.56 -13.76
N ALA A 12 2.58 11.03 -13.48
CA ALA A 12 2.13 9.74 -14.00
C ALA A 12 0.63 9.79 -14.32
N GLU A 13 0.21 9.02 -15.31
CA GLU A 13 -1.19 8.86 -15.71
C GLU A 13 -1.55 7.38 -15.71
N GLY A 14 -2.77 7.06 -15.29
CA GLY A 14 -3.19 5.67 -15.14
C GLY A 14 -4.61 5.51 -14.63
N ILE A 15 -4.96 4.27 -14.30
CA ILE A 15 -6.31 3.91 -13.85
C ILE A 15 -6.36 4.02 -12.33
N PHE A 16 -7.21 4.93 -11.84
CA PHE A 16 -7.55 5.01 -10.43
C PHE A 16 -8.53 3.89 -10.06
N GLN A 17 -8.22 3.14 -9.00
CA GLN A 17 -9.05 2.07 -8.50
C GLN A 17 -9.14 2.11 -6.97
N LYS A 18 -10.38 1.97 -6.48
CA LYS A 18 -10.66 1.63 -5.09
C LYS A 18 -10.69 0.10 -4.96
N LEU A 19 -9.98 -0.41 -3.97
CA LEU A 19 -9.99 -1.81 -3.57
C LEU A 19 -10.61 -1.91 -2.18
N ASP A 20 -11.63 -2.75 -2.07
CA ASP A 20 -12.26 -3.13 -0.80
C ASP A 20 -11.70 -4.49 -0.38
N PHE A 21 -11.30 -4.60 0.89
CA PHE A 21 -10.73 -5.81 1.46
C PHE A 21 -11.71 -6.49 2.39
N THR A 22 -11.64 -7.81 2.42
CA THR A 22 -12.13 -8.59 3.54
C THR A 22 -11.28 -8.33 4.79
N TYR A 23 -11.81 -8.65 5.96
CA TYR A 23 -11.08 -8.55 7.22
C TYR A 23 -9.76 -9.34 7.20
N GLU A 24 -9.78 -10.57 6.68
CA GLU A 24 -8.59 -11.43 6.58
C GLU A 24 -7.51 -10.82 5.67
N GLN A 25 -7.92 -10.26 4.53
CA GLN A 25 -7.01 -9.55 3.62
C GLN A 25 -6.40 -8.31 4.27
N ALA A 26 -7.21 -7.52 4.99
CA ALA A 26 -6.72 -6.34 5.71
C ALA A 26 -5.71 -6.74 6.80
N MET A 27 -6.00 -7.80 7.56
CA MET A 27 -5.12 -8.34 8.59
C MET A 27 -3.79 -8.84 8.04
N SER A 28 -3.84 -9.68 6.99
CA SER A 28 -2.63 -10.18 6.33
C SER A 28 -1.74 -9.04 5.81
N ARG A 29 -2.35 -8.02 5.17
CA ARG A 29 -1.62 -6.84 4.69
C ARG A 29 -1.00 -6.02 5.83
N LYS A 30 -1.71 -5.84 6.93
CA LYS A 30 -1.24 -5.06 8.08
C LYS A 30 -0.04 -5.71 8.76
N ILE A 31 -0.07 -7.04 8.92
CA ILE A 31 1.07 -7.82 9.41
C ILE A 31 2.26 -7.68 8.45
N HIS A 32 2.04 -7.91 7.15
CA HIS A 32 3.10 -7.80 6.15
C HIS A 32 3.79 -6.42 6.14
N PHE A 33 3.03 -5.32 6.20
CA PHE A 33 3.60 -3.97 6.26
C PHE A 33 4.33 -3.67 7.57
N ALA A 34 3.97 -4.31 8.67
CA ALA A 34 4.73 -4.20 9.91
C ALA A 34 6.07 -4.93 9.79
N GLU A 35 6.08 -6.12 9.19
CA GLU A 35 7.30 -6.90 8.94
C GLU A 35 8.28 -6.15 8.03
N GLU A 36 7.81 -5.49 6.98
CA GLU A 36 8.63 -4.62 6.11
C GLU A 36 9.31 -3.48 6.88
N LYS A 37 8.78 -3.09 8.04
CA LYS A 37 9.35 -2.07 8.94
C LYS A 37 10.16 -2.69 10.09
N GLY A 38 10.33 -4.00 10.11
CA GLY A 38 11.03 -4.73 11.17
C GLY A 38 10.21 -4.92 12.45
N ILE A 39 8.87 -4.79 12.37
CA ILE A 39 7.95 -4.97 13.50
C ILE A 39 7.21 -6.29 13.33
N THR A 40 7.26 -7.16 14.32
CA THR A 40 6.49 -8.41 14.33
C THR A 40 5.15 -8.19 15.04
N LEU A 41 4.04 -8.50 14.36
CA LEU A 41 2.69 -8.46 14.91
C LEU A 41 2.11 -9.87 14.99
N HIS A 42 1.58 -10.27 16.14
CA HIS A 42 0.83 -11.51 16.27
C HIS A 42 -0.59 -11.30 15.73
N PRO A 43 -1.19 -12.23 14.96
CA PRO A 43 -2.53 -12.04 14.39
C PRO A 43 -3.60 -11.61 15.40
N ASP A 44 -3.60 -12.22 16.59
CA ASP A 44 -4.57 -11.92 17.66
C ASP A 44 -4.42 -10.51 18.24
N SER A 45 -3.28 -9.85 18.02
CA SER A 45 -3.02 -8.48 18.49
C SER A 45 -3.40 -7.41 17.46
N VAL A 46 -3.79 -7.81 16.24
CA VAL A 46 -4.06 -6.89 15.14
C VAL A 46 -5.50 -6.38 15.23
N HIS A 47 -5.64 -5.09 15.51
CA HIS A 47 -6.92 -4.40 15.40
C HIS A 47 -7.08 -3.80 13.99
N ILE A 48 -8.17 -4.17 13.30
CA ILE A 48 -8.52 -3.66 11.96
C ILE A 48 -9.50 -2.51 12.10
N THR A 49 -9.18 -1.36 11.50
CA THR A 49 -10.06 -0.21 11.43
C THR A 49 -10.74 -0.14 10.06
N PRO A 50 -11.81 0.68 9.88
CA PRO A 50 -12.45 0.85 8.57
C PRO A 50 -11.49 1.29 7.46
N GLU A 51 -10.45 2.07 7.79
CA GLU A 51 -9.44 2.52 6.84
C GLU A 51 -8.56 1.37 6.34
N ASP A 52 -8.33 0.33 7.13
CA ASP A 52 -7.57 -0.85 6.71
C ASP A 52 -8.34 -1.69 5.66
N LEU A 53 -9.67 -1.55 5.62
CA LEU A 53 -10.56 -2.28 4.69
C LEU A 53 -10.62 -1.64 3.30
N THR A 54 -10.01 -0.47 3.09
CA THR A 54 -10.02 0.21 1.79
C THR A 54 -8.60 0.62 1.39
N SER A 55 -8.23 0.40 0.13
CA SER A 55 -7.07 1.10 -0.44
C SER A 55 -7.40 1.75 -1.77
N TYR A 56 -6.74 2.87 -2.03
CA TYR A 56 -6.78 3.56 -3.30
C TYR A 56 -5.45 3.34 -4.02
N ARG A 57 -5.50 2.96 -5.29
CA ARG A 57 -4.33 2.72 -6.12
C ARG A 57 -4.48 3.41 -7.45
N VAL A 58 -3.36 3.84 -8.02
CA VAL A 58 -3.27 4.24 -9.43
C VAL A 58 -2.39 3.23 -10.12
N TYR A 59 -2.96 2.52 -11.09
CA TYR A 59 -2.22 1.60 -11.95
C TYR A 59 -1.69 2.39 -13.15
N VAL A 60 -0.37 2.60 -13.18
CA VAL A 60 0.32 3.38 -14.20
C VAL A 60 1.28 2.47 -14.98
N SER A 61 1.46 2.73 -16.29
CA SER A 61 2.45 2.02 -17.12
C SER A 61 3.84 2.66 -17.06
N GLY A 62 3.93 3.91 -16.60
CA GLY A 62 5.17 4.67 -16.46
C GLY A 62 4.95 5.99 -15.75
N ALA A 63 6.04 6.74 -15.57
CA ALA A 63 6.04 8.07 -14.97
C ALA A 63 7.26 8.87 -15.43
N VAL A 64 7.14 10.19 -15.40
CA VAL A 64 8.21 11.16 -15.68
C VAL A 64 8.65 11.76 -14.35
N ILE A 65 9.97 11.82 -14.11
CA ILE A 65 10.54 12.53 -12.96
C ILE A 65 10.59 14.02 -13.32
N GLU A 66 10.10 14.89 -12.44
CA GLU A 66 10.17 16.35 -12.58
C GLU A 66 11.48 16.93 -12.06
#